data_AF-A0A0V1NCV0-F1
#
_entry.id   AF-A0A0V1NCV0-F1
#
_cell.length_a   1.000
_cell.length_b   1.000
_cell.length_c   1.000
_cell.angle_alpha   90.00
_cell.angle_beta   90.00
_cell.angle_gamma   90.00
#
_symmetry.space_group_name_H-M   'P 1'
#
loop_
_entity.id
_entity.type
_entity.pdbx_description
1 polymer ?
#
loop_
_entity_poly.entity_id
_entity_poly.type
_entity_poly.pdbx_seq_one_letter_code
_entity_poly.pdbx_strand_id
1 'polypeptide(L)'
;MLKILHLLAVFLFTDLSHSQTSKCQNKAGTGNVDWAIVYKAPAQLNGKIIFATAAGAWDNGEQPFTNERGHSFAKAIEHIVGNNADIKFLAYNNVPPGIPNLKTKSNSKGIIILSIAAATDSAAWIVHTVPGFPAAKTVYNWPLAENARGHLLICLTISESQLNAIG
;
A
#
# COMPACT_ATOMS: atom_id res chain seq x y z
N MET A 1 -4.87 24.48 -37.96
CA MET A 1 -4.41 23.14 -37.54
C MET A 1 -3.49 23.12 -36.31
N LEU A 2 -3.24 24.24 -35.61
CA LEU A 2 -2.27 24.27 -34.49
C LEU A 2 -2.88 24.04 -33.09
N LYS A 3 -4.22 24.10 -32.95
CA LYS A 3 -4.91 23.92 -31.65
C LYS A 3 -5.16 22.46 -31.24
N ILE A 4 -5.19 21.51 -32.19
CA ILE A 4 -5.45 20.08 -31.91
C ILE A 4 -4.19 19.37 -31.38
N LEU A 5 -2.99 19.83 -31.80
CA LEU A 5 -1.72 19.22 -31.39
C LEU A 5 -1.39 19.47 -29.91
N HIS A 6 -1.85 20.59 -29.34
CA HIS A 6 -1.66 20.90 -27.92
C HIS A 6 -2.54 20.05 -27.00
N LEU A 7 -3.73 19.64 -27.45
CA LEU A 7 -4.63 18.79 -26.66
C LEU A 7 -4.09 17.36 -26.56
N LEU A 8 -3.52 16.81 -27.65
CA LEU A 8 -2.92 15.48 -27.65
C LEU A 8 -1.65 15.38 -26.79
N ALA A 9 -0.84 16.45 -26.75
CA ALA A 9 0.36 16.47 -25.91
C ALA A 9 0.00 16.43 -24.42
N VAL A 10 -1.06 17.13 -23.99
CA VAL A 10 -1.50 17.14 -22.58
C VAL A 10 -2.03 15.78 -22.14
N PHE A 11 -2.68 15.01 -23.02
CA PHE A 11 -3.16 13.64 -22.72
C PHE A 11 -2.03 12.60 -22.61
N LEU A 12 -0.88 12.80 -23.27
CA LEU A 12 0.26 11.88 -23.18
C LEU A 12 1.07 12.04 -21.87
N PHE A 13 0.95 13.17 -21.17
CA PHE A 13 1.62 13.39 -19.88
C PHE A 13 0.77 12.97 -18.67
N THR A 14 -0.53 12.71 -18.82
CA THR A 14 -1.38 12.28 -17.71
C THR A 14 -1.31 10.78 -17.42
N ASP A 15 -0.81 9.96 -18.36
CA ASP A 15 -0.80 8.50 -18.24
C ASP A 15 0.58 7.87 -17.98
N LEU A 16 1.60 8.68 -17.66
CA LEU A 16 2.97 8.19 -17.40
C LEU A 16 3.56 8.61 -16.05
N SER A 17 2.76 9.17 -15.15
CA SER A 17 3.06 9.13 -13.71
C SER A 17 2.71 7.73 -13.19
N HIS A 18 3.54 6.74 -13.51
CA HIS A 18 3.63 5.55 -12.67
C HIS A 18 3.92 6.06 -11.26
N SER A 19 2.89 6.06 -10.42
CA SER A 19 3.03 6.45 -9.02
C SER A 19 4.06 5.51 -8.41
N GLN A 20 5.26 6.00 -8.21
CA GLN A 20 6.25 5.43 -7.30
C GLN A 20 5.58 5.43 -5.92
N THR A 21 4.93 4.34 -5.51
CA THR A 21 4.04 4.36 -4.33
C THR A 21 4.82 4.31 -3.04
N SER A 22 5.48 5.42 -2.69
CA SER A 22 5.89 5.72 -1.32
C SER A 22 4.80 6.49 -0.56
N LYS A 23 3.54 6.39 -1.00
CA LYS A 23 2.36 7.06 -0.41
C LYS A 23 1.19 6.11 -0.30
N CYS A 24 0.35 6.34 0.69
CA CYS A 24 -0.95 5.71 0.82
C CYS A 24 -1.86 6.07 -0.34
N GLN A 25 -2.80 5.18 -0.64
CA GLN A 25 -3.64 5.28 -1.83
C GLN A 25 -5.11 5.35 -1.46
N ASN A 26 -5.89 6.02 -2.30
CA ASN A 26 -7.35 6.03 -2.23
C ASN A 26 -7.92 4.62 -2.45
N LYS A 27 -9.24 4.48 -2.28
CA LYS A 27 -9.95 3.21 -2.41
C LYS A 27 -9.56 2.37 -3.64
N ALA A 28 -9.52 2.98 -4.84
CA ALA A 28 -9.26 2.29 -6.09
C ALA A 28 -7.76 2.09 -6.40
N GLY A 29 -6.86 2.68 -5.62
CA GLY A 29 -5.42 2.66 -5.93
C GLY A 29 -5.03 3.58 -7.08
N THR A 30 -5.74 4.70 -7.25
CA THR A 30 -5.56 5.62 -8.39
C THR A 30 -5.14 7.03 -7.98
N GLY A 31 -4.96 7.27 -6.69
CA GLY A 31 -4.58 8.58 -6.18
C GLY A 31 -4.03 8.52 -4.77
N ASN A 32 -3.06 9.39 -4.48
CA ASN A 32 -2.43 9.48 -3.18
C ASN A 32 -3.38 10.06 -2.12
N VAL A 33 -3.25 9.59 -0.89
CA VAL A 33 -3.95 10.13 0.30
C VAL A 33 -2.97 10.24 1.46
N ASP A 34 -3.26 11.13 2.42
CA ASP A 34 -2.40 11.32 3.59
C ASP A 34 -2.45 10.11 4.54
N TRP A 35 -3.61 9.50 4.68
CA TRP A 35 -3.78 8.26 5.41
C TRP A 35 -4.97 7.47 4.89
N ALA A 36 -4.91 6.14 5.08
CA ALA A 36 -6.01 5.23 4.81
C ALA A 36 -6.07 4.15 5.89
N ILE A 37 -7.28 3.79 6.31
CA ILE A 37 -7.54 2.65 7.18
C ILE A 37 -8.47 1.71 6.44
N VAL A 38 -8.08 0.44 6.35
CA VAL A 38 -8.85 -0.62 5.71
C VAL A 38 -9.17 -1.70 6.74
N TYR A 39 -10.45 -2.06 6.83
CA TYR A 39 -10.93 -3.15 7.66
C TYR A 39 -11.50 -4.26 6.78
N LYS A 40 -10.89 -5.45 6.83
CA LYS A 40 -11.47 -6.68 6.25
C LYS A 40 -12.24 -7.40 7.34
N ALA A 41 -13.53 -7.65 7.12
CA ALA A 41 -14.29 -8.49 8.03
C ALA A 41 -13.95 -10.00 7.83
N PRO A 42 -14.18 -10.85 8.84
CA PRO A 42 -14.10 -12.30 8.69
C PRO A 42 -14.97 -12.81 7.54
N ALA A 43 -14.46 -13.77 6.78
CA ALA A 43 -15.13 -14.38 5.62
C ALA A 43 -15.54 -13.40 4.49
N GLN A 44 -15.07 -12.15 4.53
CA GLN A 44 -15.24 -11.19 3.43
C GLN A 44 -13.95 -11.06 2.64
N LEU A 45 -14.05 -11.07 1.31
CA LEU A 45 -12.90 -10.87 0.42
C LEU A 45 -12.61 -9.38 0.19
N ASN A 46 -13.63 -8.53 0.26
CA ASN A 46 -13.50 -7.08 0.21
C ASN A 46 -13.42 -6.51 1.63
N GLY A 47 -12.86 -5.31 1.73
CA GLY A 47 -12.82 -4.54 2.96
C GLY A 47 -13.83 -3.40 3.00
N LYS A 48 -13.78 -2.68 4.10
CA LYS A 48 -14.26 -1.31 4.27
C LYS A 48 -13.04 -0.39 4.33
N ILE A 49 -13.15 0.83 3.83
CA ILE A 49 -12.04 1.79 3.83
C ILE A 49 -12.51 3.18 4.28
N ILE A 50 -11.65 3.89 4.99
CA ILE A 50 -11.78 5.31 5.33
C ILE A 50 -10.43 5.99 5.11
N PHE A 51 -10.43 7.23 4.64
CA PHE A 51 -9.22 8.00 4.34
C PHE A 51 -9.42 9.48 4.64
N ALA A 52 -8.33 10.24 4.67
CA ALA A 52 -8.28 11.64 5.12
C ALA A 52 -9.40 12.54 4.57
N THR A 53 -9.71 12.40 3.28
CA THR A 53 -10.67 13.26 2.58
C THR A 53 -12.12 12.79 2.68
N ALA A 54 -12.39 11.68 3.39
CA ALA A 54 -13.72 11.05 3.50
C ALA A 54 -14.00 10.54 4.93
N ALA A 55 -13.57 11.28 5.96
CA ALA A 55 -13.60 10.85 7.37
C ALA A 55 -15.02 10.69 8.01
N GLY A 56 -16.09 10.66 7.22
CA GLY A 56 -17.48 10.57 7.72
C GLY A 56 -18.00 9.15 7.91
N ALA A 57 -17.85 8.29 6.91
CA ALA A 57 -18.34 6.92 6.93
C ALA A 57 -17.34 5.97 6.26
N TRP A 58 -17.40 4.69 6.65
CA TRP A 58 -16.62 3.65 6.00
C TRP A 58 -17.22 3.29 4.64
N ASP A 59 -16.44 3.49 3.58
CA ASP A 59 -16.81 3.10 2.23
C ASP A 59 -16.57 1.61 1.99
N ASN A 60 -17.29 1.03 1.03
CA ASN A 60 -16.96 -0.30 0.50
C ASN A 60 -15.60 -0.26 -0.19
N GLY A 61 -14.72 -1.23 0.07
CA GLY A 61 -13.48 -1.41 -0.70
C GLY A 61 -13.78 -1.85 -2.13
N GLU A 62 -13.00 -1.34 -3.09
CA GLU A 62 -13.27 -1.48 -4.52
C GLU A 62 -13.12 -2.92 -5.03
N GLN A 63 -12.04 -3.59 -4.64
CA GLN A 63 -11.69 -4.93 -5.09
C GLN A 63 -11.33 -5.84 -3.91
N PRO A 64 -11.48 -7.16 -4.06
CA PRO A 64 -10.97 -8.13 -3.11
C PRO A 64 -9.49 -7.96 -2.78
N PHE A 65 -9.11 -8.23 -1.53
CA PHE A 65 -7.68 -8.30 -1.13
C PHE A 65 -6.91 -9.41 -1.83
N THR A 66 -7.58 -10.36 -2.47
CA THR A 66 -6.92 -11.40 -3.28
C THR A 66 -6.40 -10.86 -4.61
N ASN A 67 -6.84 -9.66 -5.03
CA ASN A 67 -6.47 -9.07 -6.30
C ASN A 67 -5.20 -8.25 -6.13
N GLU A 68 -4.24 -8.39 -7.05
CA GLU A 68 -3.00 -7.61 -7.04
C GLU A 68 -3.19 -6.12 -7.39
N ARG A 69 -4.39 -5.72 -7.82
CA ARG A 69 -4.70 -4.39 -8.33
C ARG A 69 -6.11 -3.94 -7.97
N GLY A 70 -6.34 -2.64 -8.14
CA GLY A 70 -7.66 -2.03 -8.03
C GLY A 70 -8.11 -1.80 -6.59
N HIS A 71 -7.21 -1.89 -5.62
CA HIS A 71 -7.49 -1.47 -4.26
C HIS A 71 -6.29 -0.75 -3.62
N SER A 72 -6.60 0.14 -2.67
CA SER A 72 -5.65 1.00 -1.94
C SER A 72 -4.35 0.27 -1.54
N PHE A 73 -4.51 -0.87 -0.89
CA PHE A 73 -3.39 -1.53 -0.24
C PHE A 73 -2.43 -2.26 -1.19
N ALA A 74 -2.94 -2.99 -2.18
CA ALA A 74 -2.07 -3.64 -3.17
C ALA A 74 -1.31 -2.60 -3.99
N LYS A 75 -1.97 -1.48 -4.31
CA LYS A 75 -1.32 -0.36 -4.98
C LYS A 75 -0.20 0.22 -4.10
N ALA A 76 -0.45 0.48 -2.82
CA ALA A 76 0.55 1.05 -1.92
C ALA A 76 1.83 0.20 -1.82
N ILE A 77 1.73 -1.12 -1.98
CA ILE A 77 2.87 -2.04 -1.88
C ILE A 77 3.40 -2.54 -3.23
N GLU A 78 2.94 -1.99 -4.36
CA GLU A 78 3.22 -2.57 -5.68
C GLU A 78 4.72 -2.67 -6.00
N HIS A 79 5.55 -1.76 -5.47
CA HIS A 79 7.01 -1.75 -5.67
C HIS A 79 7.80 -2.52 -4.59
N ILE A 80 7.11 -3.13 -3.62
CA ILE A 80 7.68 -4.14 -2.71
C ILE A 80 7.66 -5.51 -3.36
N VAL A 81 6.55 -5.79 -4.06
CA VAL A 81 6.33 -7.02 -4.83
C VAL A 81 6.97 -6.92 -6.21
N GLY A 82 7.01 -5.73 -6.81
CA GLY A 82 7.74 -5.39 -8.03
C GLY A 82 9.15 -4.86 -7.78
N ASN A 83 9.93 -4.70 -8.86
CA ASN A 83 11.26 -4.08 -8.79
C ASN A 83 11.20 -2.62 -9.24
N ASN A 84 11.59 -1.73 -8.34
CA ASN A 84 11.78 -0.32 -8.62
C ASN A 84 13.09 0.17 -7.99
N ALA A 85 13.95 0.82 -8.79
CA ALA A 85 15.26 1.27 -8.33
C ALA A 85 15.15 2.39 -7.28
N ASP A 86 14.10 3.20 -7.37
CA ASP A 86 13.89 4.38 -6.53
C ASP A 86 13.09 4.05 -5.25
N ILE A 87 12.63 2.82 -5.07
CA ILE A 87 11.90 2.41 -3.87
C ILE A 87 12.80 1.56 -2.98
N LYS A 88 12.77 1.87 -1.68
CA LYS A 88 13.35 1.05 -0.61
C LYS A 88 12.27 0.74 0.40
N PHE A 89 12.38 -0.41 1.06
CA PHE A 89 11.38 -0.81 2.05
C PHE A 89 11.98 -1.67 3.15
N LEU A 90 11.27 -1.70 4.28
CA LEU A 90 11.47 -2.63 5.38
C LEU A 90 10.11 -3.29 5.68
N ALA A 91 10.02 -4.60 5.51
CA ALA A 91 8.86 -5.37 5.96
C ALA A 91 9.21 -6.08 7.28
N TYR A 92 8.34 -5.95 8.27
CA TYR A 92 8.48 -6.63 9.56
C TYR A 92 7.20 -7.40 9.87
N ASN A 93 7.33 -8.63 10.37
CA ASN A 93 6.20 -9.47 10.72
C ASN A 93 6.66 -10.55 11.70
N ASN A 94 5.94 -10.77 12.79
CA ASN A 94 6.24 -11.88 13.71
C ASN A 94 5.88 -13.26 13.15
N VAL A 95 5.14 -13.31 12.03
CA VAL A 95 4.87 -14.50 11.23
C VAL A 95 5.17 -14.16 9.76
N PRO A 96 6.45 -14.01 9.36
CA PRO A 96 6.79 -13.64 7.99
C PRO A 96 6.48 -14.79 7.01
N PRO A 97 6.15 -14.48 5.74
CA PRO A 97 6.00 -15.51 4.72
C PRO A 97 7.30 -16.31 4.55
N GLY A 98 7.18 -17.63 4.47
CA GLY A 98 8.30 -18.54 4.20
C GLY A 98 9.25 -18.80 5.38
N ILE A 99 9.03 -18.20 6.56
CA ILE A 99 9.89 -18.37 7.74
C ILE A 99 9.08 -19.01 8.88
N PRO A 100 9.02 -20.35 8.97
CA PRO A 100 8.30 -21.02 10.03
C PRO A 100 9.03 -20.87 11.38
N ASN A 101 8.27 -20.87 12.48
CA ASN A 101 8.78 -20.90 13.86
C ASN A 101 9.70 -19.74 14.26
N LEU A 102 9.56 -18.56 13.63
CA LEU A 102 10.27 -17.36 14.05
C LEU A 102 9.93 -17.02 15.51
N LYS A 103 10.96 -16.84 16.35
CA LYS A 103 10.79 -16.41 17.75
C LYS A 103 11.05 -14.91 17.84
N THR A 104 10.03 -14.13 18.17
CA THR A 104 10.12 -12.68 18.38
C THR A 104 9.59 -12.31 19.77
N LYS A 105 10.02 -11.15 20.29
CA LYS A 105 9.41 -10.55 21.49
C LYS A 105 8.22 -9.63 21.15
N SER A 106 8.06 -9.28 19.88
CA SER A 106 7.03 -8.37 19.37
C SER A 106 6.03 -9.13 18.50
N ASN A 107 4.76 -8.74 18.57
CA ASN A 107 3.68 -9.24 17.70
C ASN A 107 3.39 -8.31 16.51
N SER A 108 4.16 -7.22 16.37
CA SER A 108 3.96 -6.19 15.35
C SER A 108 4.19 -6.71 13.94
N LYS A 109 3.44 -6.15 13.00
CA LYS A 109 3.60 -6.39 11.56
C LYS A 109 3.36 -5.09 10.81
N GLY A 110 4.09 -4.91 9.73
CA GLY A 110 4.01 -3.68 8.97
C GLY A 110 5.11 -3.56 7.95
N ILE A 111 5.09 -2.42 7.28
CA ILE A 111 5.91 -2.13 6.13
C ILE A 111 6.24 -0.65 6.19
N ILE A 112 7.52 -0.32 6.06
CA ILE A 112 7.98 1.03 5.79
C ILE A 112 8.44 1.06 4.34
N ILE A 113 7.99 2.07 3.59
CA ILE A 113 8.31 2.28 2.18
C ILE A 113 8.84 3.69 2.06
N LEU A 114 9.98 3.88 1.40
CA LEU A 114 10.49 5.21 1.07
C LEU A 114 10.86 5.29 -0.40
N SER A 115 10.66 6.48 -0.96
CA SER A 115 11.29 6.85 -2.22
C SER A 115 12.71 7.36 -1.95
N ILE A 116 13.62 7.11 -2.88
CA ILE A 116 14.94 7.74 -2.93
C ILE A 116 15.14 8.51 -4.24
N ALA A 117 14.05 8.70 -5.01
CA ALA A 117 14.08 9.51 -6.22
C ALA A 117 14.45 10.96 -5.88
N ALA A 118 15.25 11.58 -6.73
CA ALA A 118 15.68 12.96 -6.53
C ALA A 118 14.48 13.91 -6.35
N ALA A 119 14.58 14.82 -5.37
CA ALA A 119 13.54 15.79 -5.02
C ALA A 119 12.18 15.18 -4.61
N THR A 120 12.14 13.91 -4.21
CA THR A 120 10.98 13.30 -3.55
C THR A 120 11.28 13.23 -2.05
N ASP A 121 10.37 13.76 -1.22
CA ASP A 121 10.37 13.57 0.24
C ASP A 121 9.08 12.83 0.60
N SER A 122 9.12 11.50 0.49
CA SER A 122 7.91 10.70 0.67
C SER A 122 8.19 9.29 1.13
N ALA A 123 7.52 8.93 2.23
CA ALA A 123 7.48 7.59 2.76
C ALA A 123 6.04 7.18 3.16
N ALA A 124 5.80 5.89 3.21
CA ALA A 124 4.57 5.30 3.70
C ALA A 124 4.90 4.35 4.84
N TRP A 125 4.20 4.50 5.96
CA TRP A 125 4.23 3.55 7.05
C TRP A 125 2.89 2.80 7.14
N ILE A 126 2.98 1.50 6.98
CA ILE A 126 1.87 0.58 7.00
C ILE A 126 1.97 -0.29 8.24
N VAL A 127 0.88 -0.38 8.99
CA VAL A 127 0.72 -1.34 10.09
C VAL A 127 -0.44 -2.27 9.74
N HIS A 128 -0.27 -3.57 9.93
CA HIS A 128 -1.33 -4.53 9.63
C HIS A 128 -1.38 -5.71 10.60
N THR A 129 -2.46 -6.47 10.56
CA THR A 129 -2.63 -7.68 11.37
C THR A 129 -2.43 -8.99 10.61
N VAL A 130 -2.17 -8.92 9.29
CA VAL A 130 -2.09 -10.10 8.39
C VAL A 130 -0.78 -10.90 8.59
N PRO A 131 -0.83 -12.16 9.09
CA PRO A 131 0.34 -13.05 9.11
C PRO A 131 0.69 -13.52 7.68
N GLY A 132 1.95 -13.86 7.44
CA GLY A 132 2.39 -14.37 6.13
C GLY A 132 2.38 -13.33 5.01
N PHE A 133 2.36 -12.03 5.34
CA PHE A 133 2.23 -10.94 4.37
C PHE A 133 3.15 -9.74 4.74
N PRO A 134 3.67 -8.98 3.76
CA PRO A 134 3.69 -9.28 2.32
C PRO A 134 4.79 -10.29 1.99
N ALA A 135 4.64 -11.01 0.88
CA ALA A 135 5.73 -11.79 0.30
C ALA A 135 6.66 -10.86 -0.50
N ALA A 136 7.57 -10.18 0.21
CA ALA A 136 8.46 -9.17 -0.36
C ALA A 136 9.36 -9.74 -1.49
N LYS A 137 9.59 -8.94 -2.54
CA LYS A 137 10.36 -9.32 -3.75
C LYS A 137 9.84 -10.55 -4.50
N THR A 138 8.58 -10.91 -4.27
CA THR A 138 7.86 -11.91 -5.05
C THR A 138 6.57 -11.31 -5.58
N VAL A 139 5.80 -12.07 -6.35
CA VAL A 139 4.48 -11.63 -6.81
C VAL A 139 3.56 -11.33 -5.63
N TYR A 140 2.58 -10.45 -5.85
CA TYR A 140 1.53 -10.17 -4.87
C TYR A 140 0.87 -11.48 -4.44
N ASN A 141 0.85 -11.73 -3.13
CA ASN A 141 0.31 -12.98 -2.58
C ASN A 141 -0.44 -12.71 -1.29
N TRP A 142 -1.76 -12.64 -1.38
CA TRP A 142 -2.64 -12.61 -0.21
C TRP A 142 -2.75 -14.02 0.40
N PRO A 143 -2.50 -14.21 1.71
CA PRO A 143 -2.50 -15.55 2.28
C PRO A 143 -3.93 -16.09 2.39
N LEU A 144 -4.20 -17.23 1.72
CA LEU A 144 -5.54 -17.82 1.60
C LEU A 144 -6.23 -18.05 2.95
N ALA A 145 -5.49 -18.45 3.98
CA ALA A 145 -6.00 -18.68 5.33
C ALA A 145 -6.63 -17.43 5.97
N GLU A 146 -6.21 -16.24 5.52
CA GLU A 146 -6.65 -14.95 6.07
C GLU A 146 -7.99 -14.49 5.47
N ASN A 147 -8.54 -15.20 4.48
CA ASN A 147 -9.91 -14.96 3.99
C ASN A 147 -10.95 -15.18 5.09
N ALA A 148 -10.76 -16.20 5.93
CA ALA A 148 -11.67 -16.51 7.03
C ALA A 148 -11.57 -15.52 8.21
N ARG A 149 -10.52 -14.70 8.27
CA ARG A 149 -10.19 -13.85 9.42
C ARG A 149 -10.47 -12.37 9.15
N GLY A 150 -10.61 -11.60 10.21
CA GLY A 150 -10.73 -10.15 10.14
C GLY A 150 -9.34 -9.49 10.24
N HIS A 151 -9.11 -8.44 9.45
CA HIS A 151 -7.84 -7.72 9.45
C HIS A 151 -8.02 -6.21 9.43
N LEU A 152 -7.10 -5.52 10.10
CA LEU A 152 -6.97 -4.07 10.04
C LEU A 152 -5.65 -3.75 9.38
N LEU A 153 -5.67 -2.79 8.46
CA LEU A 153 -4.51 -2.24 7.79
C LEU A 153 -4.60 -0.72 7.87
N ILE A 154 -3.56 -0.08 8.38
CA ILE A 154 -3.44 1.37 8.50
C ILE A 154 -2.25 1.77 7.65
N CYS A 155 -2.42 2.81 6.84
CA CYS A 155 -1.36 3.42 6.06
C CYS A 155 -1.29 4.90 6.40
N LEU A 156 -0.08 5.39 6.69
CA LEU A 156 0.24 6.80 6.89
C LEU A 156 1.27 7.24 5.83
N THR A 157 0.95 8.27 5.06
CA THR A 157 1.91 8.98 4.23
C THR A 157 2.63 9.98 5.13
N ILE A 158 3.95 9.90 5.15
CA ILE A 158 4.83 10.67 6.01
C ILE A 158 6.02 11.22 5.19
N SER A 159 6.71 12.21 5.71
CA SER A 159 8.01 12.62 5.16
C SER A 159 9.09 11.60 5.53
N GLU A 160 10.17 11.57 4.77
CA GLU A 160 11.33 10.73 5.06
C GLU A 160 11.96 11.10 6.40
N SER A 161 11.97 12.39 6.73
CA SER A 161 12.47 12.90 8.02
C SER A 161 11.72 12.34 9.23
N GLN A 162 10.43 12.00 9.08
CA GLN A 162 9.64 11.40 10.15
C GLN A 162 10.01 9.94 10.42
N LEU A 163 10.65 9.24 9.48
CA LEU A 163 11.08 7.85 9.68
C LEU A 163 12.08 7.70 10.82
N ASN A 164 12.95 8.69 11.01
CA ASN A 164 13.94 8.67 12.10
C ASN A 164 13.32 8.73 13.50
N ALA A 165 12.03 9.10 13.60
CA ALA A 165 11.29 9.12 14.85
C ALA A 165 10.51 7.82 15.11
N ILE A 166 10.50 6.87 14.17
CA ILE A 166 9.80 5.58 14.28
C ILE A 166 10.80 4.52 14.75
N GLY A 167 10.50 3.86 15.87
CA GLY A 167 11.36 2.85 16.52
C GLY A 167 10.65 1.53 16.80
#